data_AF-A0A2V2UFI1-F1
#
_entry.id   AF-A0A2V2UFI1-F1
#
_cell.length_a   1.000
_cell.length_b   1.000
_cell.length_c   1.000
_cell.angle_alpha   90.00
_cell.angle_beta   90.00
_cell.angle_gamma   90.00
#
_symmetry.space_group_name_H-M   'P 1'
#
loop_
_entity.id
_entity.type
_entity.pdbx_description
1 polymer ?
#
loop_
_entity_poly.entity_id
_entity_poly.type
_entity_poly.pdbx_seq_one_letter_code
_entity_poly.pdbx_strand_id
1 'polypeptide(L)'
;MDGQELTTENVTPVNVSSSPSPMDARTMHLQLQSPNAQIISPSFDVGDLISYEYFDTASGRMQCGLATVLEKLEENKLLVEPLMHEARRSLCGVVAITEEGNSILEELRNLEKEFLRCVKDAKQSSQEIWERRCAVQEKQEVEEAVIIAQEELGDVRTAVKKIDIHHWHELVSYRTPPEIVVRVMAAVVLVLGERRRTWAEIMPILHRPGITELLATFDSSDLTQAQREEVLQRYINTPKFTYEGVMKGSIALTELYRWVVAHVLMINVNEHRNQMSRINERCSSDPEELEQKLQEDFRKIARLNIEMNALWNRLYEVESKAASNFCASNNTTPRENQSARQRCSHKGLFERPLFAELIKMISGSWHYKIKPERP
;
A
#
# COMPACT_ATOMS: atom_id res chain seq x y z
N MET A 1 57.53 -24.94 39.81
CA MET A 1 57.57 -26.09 38.88
C MET A 1 56.12 -26.49 38.68
N ASP A 2 55.41 -26.20 37.61
CA ASP A 2 55.67 -25.65 36.26
C ASP A 2 54.32 -24.96 35.88
N GLY A 3 54.21 -23.87 35.11
CA GLY A 3 55.00 -23.41 33.98
C GLY A 3 54.37 -23.89 32.67
N GLN A 4 53.91 -22.93 31.84
CA GLN A 4 53.43 -23.01 30.44
C GLN A 4 51.94 -23.32 30.20
N GLU A 5 51.28 -22.86 29.12
CA GLU A 5 51.33 -21.69 28.22
C GLU A 5 50.18 -21.92 27.21
N LEU A 6 49.68 -20.83 26.62
CA LEU A 6 48.61 -20.72 25.62
C LEU A 6 48.65 -21.69 24.42
N THR A 7 47.47 -22.12 23.96
CA THR A 7 47.12 -22.12 22.52
C THR A 7 45.67 -21.66 22.30
N THR A 8 45.53 -20.67 21.42
CA THR A 8 44.29 -20.18 20.79
C THR A 8 43.74 -21.19 19.81
N GLU A 9 42.42 -21.39 19.78
CA GLU A 9 41.70 -21.70 18.54
C GLU A 9 40.26 -21.16 18.60
N ASN A 10 40.01 -20.15 17.77
CA ASN A 10 38.69 -19.69 17.36
C ASN A 10 38.07 -20.76 16.45
N VAL A 11 36.92 -21.31 16.82
CA VAL A 11 35.93 -21.83 15.86
C VAL A 11 34.53 -21.56 16.40
N THR A 12 33.87 -20.53 15.85
CA THR A 12 32.41 -20.40 15.83
C THR A 12 31.77 -21.63 15.20
N PRO A 13 30.56 -22.02 15.66
CA PRO A 13 29.56 -22.40 14.68
C PRO A 13 28.26 -21.61 14.89
N VAL A 14 27.91 -20.81 13.89
CA VAL A 14 26.87 -21.13 12.89
C VAL A 14 25.53 -20.56 13.33
N ASN A 15 25.31 -19.31 12.92
CA ASN A 15 24.24 -18.94 12.00
C ASN A 15 23.03 -19.90 12.02
N VAL A 16 22.10 -19.68 12.94
CA VAL A 16 20.74 -20.21 12.77
C VAL A 16 20.10 -19.36 11.70
N SER A 17 20.19 -19.89 10.49
CA SER A 17 19.37 -19.59 9.33
C SER A 17 17.96 -19.21 9.76
N SER A 18 17.60 -17.95 9.54
CA SER A 18 16.24 -17.46 9.51
C SER A 18 15.51 -18.12 8.34
N SER A 19 15.03 -19.34 8.54
CA SER A 19 13.98 -19.93 7.72
C SER A 19 12.63 -19.41 8.23
N PRO A 20 11.67 -19.06 7.37
CA PRO A 20 10.33 -18.69 7.82
C PRO A 20 9.77 -19.90 8.58
N SER A 21 9.50 -19.73 9.87
CA SER A 21 8.96 -20.80 10.69
C SER A 21 7.48 -21.00 10.34
N PRO A 22 7.01 -22.25 10.16
CA PRO A 22 5.59 -22.54 10.00
C PRO A 22 4.79 -21.91 11.15
N MET A 23 3.67 -21.28 10.82
CA MET A 23 2.85 -20.55 11.79
C MET A 23 2.14 -21.54 12.71
N ASP A 24 2.37 -21.46 14.03
CA ASP A 24 1.73 -22.38 14.96
C ASP A 24 0.19 -22.22 15.01
N ALA A 25 -0.51 -23.27 15.43
CA ALA A 25 -1.97 -23.28 15.42
C ALA A 25 -2.63 -22.24 16.33
N ARG A 26 -1.91 -21.74 17.34
CA ARG A 26 -2.36 -20.62 18.18
C ARG A 26 -2.36 -19.34 17.33
N THR A 27 -1.31 -19.10 16.57
CA THR A 27 -1.15 -17.94 15.70
C THR A 27 -2.14 -17.96 14.55
N MET A 28 -2.33 -19.12 13.90
CA MET A 28 -3.35 -19.29 12.86
C MET A 28 -4.76 -18.98 13.38
N HIS A 29 -5.10 -19.47 14.59
CA HIS A 29 -6.39 -19.18 15.21
C HIS A 29 -6.57 -17.69 15.50
N LEU A 30 -5.53 -16.99 15.96
CA LEU A 30 -5.58 -15.54 16.21
C LEU A 30 -5.74 -14.73 14.91
N GLN A 31 -5.12 -15.16 13.81
CA GLN A 31 -5.29 -14.54 12.50
C GLN A 31 -6.73 -14.69 11.98
N LEU A 32 -7.34 -15.86 12.15
CA LEU A 32 -8.74 -16.06 11.79
C LEU A 32 -9.72 -15.20 12.61
N GLN A 33 -9.33 -14.78 13.82
CA GLN A 33 -10.13 -13.91 14.69
C GLN A 33 -9.94 -12.40 14.39
N SER A 34 -8.85 -12.00 13.73
CA SER A 34 -8.46 -10.59 13.56
C SER A 34 -8.52 -10.17 12.08
N PRO A 35 -9.59 -9.50 11.63
CA PRO A 35 -9.75 -9.17 10.21
C PRO A 35 -9.02 -7.91 9.73
N ASN A 36 -8.18 -7.25 10.55
CA ASN A 36 -7.58 -5.97 10.17
C ASN A 36 -6.23 -6.12 9.47
N ALA A 37 -6.27 -5.90 8.15
CA ALA A 37 -5.15 -5.70 7.27
C ALA A 37 -4.11 -4.76 7.88
N GLN A 38 -2.85 -5.19 7.86
CA GLN A 38 -1.72 -4.29 8.05
C GLN A 38 -1.85 -3.18 7.00
N ILE A 39 -1.94 -1.94 7.46
CA ILE A 39 -1.88 -0.78 6.58
C ILE A 39 -0.42 -0.73 6.08
N ILE A 40 -0.20 -1.23 4.87
CA ILE A 40 1.10 -1.21 4.22
C ILE A 40 1.36 0.23 3.78
N SER A 41 2.33 0.87 4.41
CA SER A 41 2.93 2.08 3.87
C SER A 41 3.56 1.74 2.51
N PRO A 42 3.26 2.49 1.44
CA PRO A 42 3.83 2.18 0.13
C PRO A 42 5.36 2.25 0.18
N SER A 43 6.04 1.21 -0.34
CA SER A 43 7.48 1.25 -0.54
C SER A 43 7.79 2.01 -1.83
N PHE A 44 8.62 3.04 -1.72
CA PHE A 44 9.16 3.78 -2.86
C PHE A 44 10.66 3.51 -2.96
N ASP A 45 11.15 3.31 -4.18
CA ASP A 45 12.55 3.12 -4.50
C ASP A 45 13.21 4.41 -4.98
N VAL A 46 14.54 4.49 -4.85
CA VAL A 46 15.31 5.62 -5.39
C VAL A 46 15.19 5.63 -6.92
N GLY A 47 14.82 6.79 -7.47
CA GLY A 47 14.54 6.97 -8.89
C GLY A 47 13.06 6.83 -9.25
N ASP A 48 12.19 6.39 -8.34
CA ASP A 48 10.76 6.33 -8.58
C ASP A 48 10.20 7.73 -8.85
N LEU A 49 9.35 7.85 -9.86
CA LEU A 49 8.58 9.08 -10.09
C LEU A 49 7.25 9.01 -9.34
N ILE A 50 7.02 10.02 -8.51
CA ILE A 50 5.87 10.08 -7.62
C ILE A 50 5.06 11.37 -7.83
N SER A 51 3.76 11.29 -7.53
CA SER A 51 2.95 12.48 -7.27
C SER A 51 2.81 12.69 -5.76
N TYR A 52 2.86 13.95 -5.32
CA TYR A 52 2.77 14.30 -3.90
C TYR A 52 1.86 15.52 -3.71
N GLU A 53 1.27 15.67 -2.53
CA GLU A 53 0.45 16.83 -2.19
C GLU A 53 1.23 17.77 -1.25
N TYR A 54 1.11 19.08 -1.44
CA TYR A 54 1.79 20.08 -0.62
C TYR A 54 0.92 21.32 -0.43
N PHE A 55 1.11 22.03 0.69
CA PHE A 55 0.38 23.26 0.97
C PHE A 55 1.16 24.44 0.41
N ASP A 56 0.62 25.07 -0.64
CA ASP A 56 1.21 26.27 -1.20
C ASP A 56 0.82 27.48 -0.33
N THR A 57 1.81 28.02 0.38
CA THR A 57 1.64 29.17 1.27
C THR A 57 1.34 30.46 0.52
N ALA A 58 1.74 30.57 -0.76
CA ALA A 58 1.47 31.76 -1.57
C ALA A 58 0.02 31.81 -2.05
N SER A 59 -0.56 30.65 -2.41
CA SER A 59 -1.97 30.57 -2.84
C SER A 59 -2.95 30.15 -1.75
N GLY A 60 -2.47 29.71 -0.59
CA GLY A 60 -3.29 29.25 0.54
C GLY A 60 -4.10 27.99 0.24
N ARG A 61 -3.68 27.19 -0.74
CA ARG A 61 -4.42 26.01 -1.24
C ARG A 61 -3.53 24.77 -1.23
N MET A 62 -4.17 23.61 -1.06
CA MET A 62 -3.52 22.33 -1.31
C MET A 62 -3.25 22.18 -2.80
N GLN A 63 -2.02 21.82 -3.15
CA GLN A 63 -1.57 21.58 -4.52
C GLN A 63 -0.95 20.19 -4.62
N CYS A 64 -0.88 19.66 -5.83
CA CYS A 64 -0.20 18.41 -6.12
C CYS A 64 1.02 18.69 -6.99
N GLY A 65 2.17 18.15 -6.62
CA GLY A 65 3.42 18.20 -7.35
C GLY A 65 3.79 16.82 -7.88
N LEU A 66 4.78 16.81 -8.77
CA LEU A 66 5.42 15.59 -9.21
C LEU A 66 6.91 15.69 -8.91
N ALA A 67 7.53 14.57 -8.53
CA ALA A 67 8.92 14.53 -8.16
C ALA A 67 9.56 13.18 -8.49
N THR A 68 10.89 13.16 -8.54
CA THR A 68 11.68 11.93 -8.54
C THR A 68 12.16 11.67 -7.12
N VAL A 69 12.05 10.44 -6.63
CA VAL A 69 12.58 10.04 -5.32
C VAL A 69 14.10 10.00 -5.41
N LEU A 70 14.76 10.81 -4.58
CA LEU A 70 16.22 10.87 -4.49
C LEU A 70 16.74 9.91 -3.43
N GLU A 71 16.04 9.79 -2.30
CA GLU A 71 16.48 9.00 -1.17
C GLU A 71 15.29 8.62 -0.27
N LYS A 72 15.33 7.43 0.31
CA LYS A 72 14.41 7.00 1.37
C LYS A 72 15.07 7.27 2.73
N LEU A 73 14.54 8.24 3.47
CA LEU A 73 15.10 8.67 4.75
C LEU A 73 14.56 7.82 5.91
N GLU A 74 13.25 7.55 5.92
CA GLU A 74 12.54 6.72 6.91
C GLU A 74 11.36 5.99 6.24
N GLU A 75 10.65 5.12 6.96
CA GLU A 75 9.53 4.31 6.44
C GLU A 75 8.44 5.15 5.75
N ASN A 76 8.26 6.42 6.15
CA ASN A 76 7.29 7.36 5.59
C ASN A 76 7.90 8.71 5.17
N LYS A 77 9.22 8.80 4.96
CA LYS A 77 9.88 10.05 4.56
C LYS A 77 10.77 9.81 3.34
N LEU A 78 10.50 10.58 2.28
CA LEU A 78 11.28 10.58 1.05
C LEU A 78 11.93 11.94 0.86
N LEU A 79 13.21 11.93 0.46
CA LEU A 79 13.81 13.06 -0.22
C LEU A 79 13.42 12.97 -1.69
N VAL A 80 12.89 14.07 -2.24
CA VAL A 80 12.38 14.10 -3.60
C VAL A 80 12.92 15.31 -4.33
N GLU A 81 13.21 15.18 -5.62
CA GLU A 81 13.51 16.27 -6.52
C GLU A 81 12.21 16.71 -7.18
N PRO A 82 11.63 17.87 -6.79
CA PRO A 82 10.44 18.38 -7.45
C PRO A 82 10.73 18.60 -8.93
N LEU A 83 9.97 17.92 -9.78
CA LEU A 83 9.95 18.21 -11.21
C LEU A 83 9.25 19.56 -11.48
N MET A 84 8.63 20.15 -10.43
CA MET A 84 8.04 21.49 -10.45
C MET A 84 8.40 22.28 -9.20
N HIS A 85 9.23 23.33 -9.32
CA HIS A 85 9.34 24.34 -8.26
C HIS A 85 9.71 25.76 -8.71
N GLU A 86 9.61 26.11 -9.99
CA GLU A 86 9.53 27.54 -10.29
C GLU A 86 8.10 27.99 -9.97
N ALA A 87 7.95 28.86 -8.98
CA ALA A 87 6.68 29.44 -8.55
C ALA A 87 5.89 29.87 -9.79
N ARG A 88 4.89 29.06 -10.15
CA ARG A 88 4.23 29.15 -11.44
C ARG A 88 3.51 30.49 -11.51
N ARG A 89 4.04 31.42 -12.30
CA ARG A 89 3.33 32.66 -12.62
C ARG A 89 2.05 32.29 -13.33
N SER A 90 0.93 32.43 -12.64
CA SER A 90 -0.38 32.31 -13.27
C SER A 90 -0.46 33.35 -14.39
N LEU A 91 -0.86 32.91 -15.59
CA LEU A 91 -1.18 33.80 -16.70
C LEU A 91 -2.41 34.68 -16.42
N CYS A 92 -3.15 34.40 -15.34
CA CYS A 92 -4.31 35.16 -14.92
C CYS A 92 -3.91 36.62 -14.60
N GLY A 93 -4.48 37.56 -15.36
CA GLY A 93 -4.27 39.00 -15.15
C GLY A 93 -3.00 39.58 -15.79
N VAL A 94 -2.23 38.76 -16.52
CA VAL A 94 -1.04 39.22 -17.25
C VAL A 94 -1.47 39.85 -18.58
N VAL A 95 -1.01 41.08 -18.84
CA VAL A 95 -1.29 41.84 -20.06
C VAL A 95 0.03 42.37 -20.61
N ALA A 96 0.24 42.28 -21.92
CA ALA A 96 1.39 42.83 -22.60
C ALA A 96 1.09 44.21 -23.18
N ILE A 97 2.10 45.09 -23.20
CA ILE A 97 2.01 46.45 -23.75
C ILE A 97 2.24 46.40 -25.28
N THR A 98 3.01 45.42 -25.75
CA THR A 98 3.37 45.25 -27.16
C THR A 98 2.49 44.22 -27.89
N GLU A 99 2.37 44.36 -29.21
CA GLU A 99 1.71 43.35 -30.07
C GLU A 99 2.49 42.02 -30.05
N GLU A 100 3.83 42.07 -30.11
CA GLU A 100 4.69 40.88 -29.98
C GLU A 100 4.49 40.19 -28.62
N GLY A 101 4.43 40.95 -27.53
CA GLY A 101 4.15 40.43 -26.19
C GLY A 101 2.77 39.79 -26.09
N ASN A 102 1.74 40.34 -26.75
CA ASN A 102 0.42 39.72 -26.79
C ASN A 102 0.43 38.40 -27.58
N SER A 103 1.21 38.30 -28.66
CA SER A 103 1.41 37.04 -29.38
C SER A 103 2.08 35.99 -28.50
N ILE A 104 3.15 36.38 -27.77
CA ILE A 104 3.86 35.49 -26.83
C ILE A 104 2.93 35.02 -25.70
N LEU A 105 2.05 35.89 -25.19
CA LEU A 105 1.06 35.53 -24.17
C LEU A 105 0.03 34.50 -24.66
N GLU A 106 -0.36 34.54 -25.93
CA GLU A 106 -1.28 33.55 -26.49
C GLU A 106 -0.59 32.19 -26.67
N GLU A 107 0.66 32.17 -27.14
CA GLU A 107 1.49 30.95 -27.18
C GLU A 107 1.67 30.35 -25.79
N LEU A 108 2.02 31.17 -24.80
CA LEU A 108 2.14 30.75 -23.39
C LEU A 108 0.85 30.14 -22.86
N ARG A 109 -0.32 30.69 -23.22
CA ARG A 109 -1.63 30.17 -22.81
C ARG A 109 -1.92 28.80 -23.40
N ASN A 110 -1.50 28.56 -24.64
CA ASN A 110 -1.67 27.26 -25.29
C ASN A 110 -0.73 26.22 -24.65
N LEU A 111 0.54 26.54 -24.45
CA LEU A 111 1.48 25.66 -23.73
C LEU A 111 1.02 25.38 -22.30
N GLU A 112 0.46 26.38 -21.59
CA GLU A 112 -0.08 26.20 -20.24
C GLU A 112 -1.21 25.16 -20.19
N LYS A 113 -2.13 25.21 -21.17
CA LYS A 113 -3.23 24.23 -21.29
C LYS A 113 -2.69 22.83 -21.55
N GLU A 114 -1.73 22.69 -22.46
CA GLU A 114 -1.11 21.40 -22.78
C GLU A 114 -0.35 20.83 -21.57
N PHE A 115 0.40 21.68 -20.88
CA PHE A 115 1.13 21.32 -19.67
C PHE A 115 0.18 20.82 -18.58
N LEU A 116 -0.91 21.54 -18.31
CA LEU A 116 -1.91 21.12 -17.31
C LEU A 116 -2.56 19.78 -17.66
N ARG A 117 -2.83 19.54 -18.95
CA ARG A 117 -3.34 18.27 -19.41
C ARG A 117 -2.34 17.13 -19.15
N CYS A 118 -1.09 17.31 -19.54
CA CYS A 118 -0.04 16.30 -19.31
C CYS A 118 0.18 16.02 -17.82
N VAL A 119 0.19 17.04 -16.97
CA VAL A 119 0.29 16.84 -15.50
C VAL A 119 -0.90 16.05 -14.95
N LYS A 120 -2.11 16.33 -15.43
CA LYS A 120 -3.31 15.59 -15.03
C LYS A 120 -3.23 14.13 -15.47
N ASP A 121 -2.83 13.88 -16.72
CA ASP A 121 -2.70 12.55 -17.30
C ASP A 121 -1.60 11.73 -16.57
N ALA A 122 -0.48 12.37 -16.24
CA ALA A 122 0.61 11.78 -15.44
C ALA A 122 0.17 11.43 -14.01
N LYS A 123 -0.57 12.32 -13.34
CA LYS A 123 -1.12 12.05 -12.00
C LYS A 123 -2.06 10.85 -12.02
N GLN A 124 -2.96 10.78 -13.01
CA GLN A 124 -3.89 9.66 -13.14
C GLN A 124 -3.16 8.34 -13.39
N SER A 125 -2.17 8.34 -14.29
CA SER A 125 -1.37 7.15 -14.60
C SER A 125 -0.54 6.68 -13.40
N SER A 126 0.06 7.61 -12.64
CA SER A 126 0.79 7.32 -11.40
C SER A 126 -0.10 6.67 -10.34
N GLN A 127 -1.33 7.17 -10.17
CA GLN A 127 -2.31 6.56 -9.26
C GLN A 127 -2.69 5.14 -9.69
N GLU A 128 -2.94 4.92 -10.98
CA GLU A 128 -3.29 3.61 -11.52
C GLU A 128 -2.16 2.59 -11.34
N ILE A 129 -0.90 2.99 -11.59
CA ILE A 129 0.29 2.16 -11.35
C ILE A 129 0.40 1.80 -9.87
N TRP A 130 0.18 2.76 -8.97
CA TRP A 130 0.25 2.52 -7.53
C TRP A 130 -0.80 1.49 -7.07
N GLU A 131 -2.05 1.68 -7.47
CA GLU A 131 -3.13 0.73 -7.17
C GLU A 131 -2.80 -0.67 -7.71
N ARG A 132 -2.16 -0.74 -8.88
CA ARG A 132 -1.72 -1.99 -9.49
C ARG A 132 -0.59 -2.67 -8.71
N ARG A 133 0.43 -1.91 -8.28
CA ARG A 133 1.54 -2.43 -7.47
C ARG A 133 1.02 -2.97 -6.13
N CYS A 134 0.12 -2.24 -5.47
CA CYS A 134 -0.55 -2.73 -4.26
C CYS A 134 -1.31 -4.04 -4.52
N ALA A 135 -2.03 -4.15 -5.63
CA ALA A 135 -2.72 -5.39 -5.98
C ALA A 135 -1.74 -6.55 -6.27
N VAL A 136 -0.60 -6.29 -6.92
CA VAL A 136 0.42 -7.34 -7.14
C VAL A 136 1.01 -7.81 -5.81
N GLN A 137 1.34 -6.88 -4.92
CA GLN A 137 1.83 -7.16 -3.56
C GLN A 137 0.83 -8.01 -2.78
N GLU A 138 -0.43 -7.60 -2.71
CA GLU A 138 -1.49 -8.34 -2.02
C GLU A 138 -1.67 -9.74 -2.63
N LYS A 139 -1.59 -9.89 -3.96
CA LYS A 139 -1.64 -11.21 -4.60
C LYS A 139 -0.47 -12.09 -4.17
N GLN A 140 0.73 -11.54 -4.04
CA GLN A 140 1.90 -12.29 -3.59
C GLN A 140 1.72 -12.74 -2.13
N GLU A 141 1.25 -11.86 -1.26
CA GLU A 141 0.96 -12.18 0.15
C GLU A 141 -0.08 -13.30 0.28
N VAL A 142 -1.12 -13.26 -0.56
CA VAL A 142 -2.13 -14.33 -0.62
C VAL A 142 -1.51 -15.66 -1.06
N GLU A 143 -0.63 -15.64 -2.05
CA GLU A 143 0.03 -16.85 -2.52
C GLU A 143 0.96 -17.44 -1.46
N GLU A 144 1.73 -16.60 -0.77
CA GLU A 144 2.55 -16.98 0.38
C GLU A 144 1.69 -17.58 1.50
N ALA A 145 0.55 -16.95 1.82
CA ALA A 145 -0.40 -17.47 2.80
C ALA A 145 -0.98 -18.83 2.41
N VAL A 146 -1.16 -19.11 1.11
CA VAL A 146 -1.60 -20.45 0.68
C VAL A 146 -0.49 -21.48 0.83
N ILE A 147 0.76 -21.15 0.50
CA ILE A 147 1.89 -22.06 0.70
C ILE A 147 1.94 -22.47 2.18
N ILE A 148 1.88 -21.49 3.09
CA ILE A 148 1.85 -21.74 4.54
C ILE A 148 0.65 -22.62 4.92
N ALA A 149 -0.55 -22.32 4.43
CA ALA A 149 -1.75 -23.12 4.73
C ALA A 149 -1.65 -24.56 4.20
N GLN A 150 -1.03 -24.77 3.03
CA GLN A 150 -0.81 -26.08 2.45
C GLN A 150 0.21 -26.91 3.23
N GLU A 151 1.31 -26.29 3.67
CA GLU A 151 2.31 -26.93 4.53
C GLU A 151 1.68 -27.38 5.84
N GLU A 152 0.92 -26.50 6.51
CA GLU A 152 0.21 -26.83 7.75
C GLU A 152 -0.82 -27.96 7.54
N LEU A 153 -1.53 -27.99 6.41
CA LEU A 153 -2.40 -29.12 6.08
C LEU A 153 -1.61 -30.43 5.94
N GLY A 154 -0.41 -30.41 5.37
CA GLY A 154 0.48 -31.57 5.28
C GLY A 154 0.93 -32.08 6.66
N ASP A 155 1.30 -31.15 7.54
CA ASP A 155 1.74 -31.45 8.90
C ASP A 155 0.62 -32.04 9.74
N VAL A 156 -0.54 -31.39 9.75
CA VAL A 156 -1.72 -31.87 10.46
C VAL A 156 -2.18 -33.22 9.90
N ARG A 157 -2.17 -33.40 8.57
CA ARG A 157 -2.49 -34.70 7.96
C ARG A 157 -1.60 -35.81 8.50
N THR A 158 -0.32 -35.54 8.63
CA THR A 158 0.65 -36.48 9.21
C THR A 158 0.40 -36.72 10.69
N ALA A 159 0.06 -35.68 11.45
CA ALA A 159 -0.27 -35.79 12.87
C ALA A 159 -1.53 -36.62 13.11
N VAL A 160 -2.59 -36.39 12.34
CA VAL A 160 -3.84 -37.15 12.41
C VAL A 160 -3.62 -38.62 12.06
N LYS A 161 -2.80 -38.93 11.05
CA LYS A 161 -2.41 -40.33 10.75
C LYS A 161 -1.67 -41.01 11.90
N LYS A 162 -0.92 -40.24 12.71
CA LYS A 162 -0.15 -40.75 13.86
C LYS A 162 -0.98 -40.86 15.14
N ILE A 163 -2.25 -40.43 15.15
CA ILE A 163 -3.12 -40.60 16.32
C ILE A 163 -3.30 -42.11 16.55
N ASP A 164 -2.83 -42.57 17.71
CA ASP A 164 -3.02 -43.96 18.14
C ASP A 164 -4.52 -44.28 18.24
N ILE A 165 -4.91 -45.46 17.76
CA ILE A 165 -6.27 -45.98 17.82
C ILE A 165 -6.81 -46.01 19.27
N HIS A 166 -5.95 -46.21 20.27
CA HIS A 166 -6.33 -46.15 21.68
C HIS A 166 -6.77 -44.75 22.11
N HIS A 167 -6.03 -43.70 21.72
CA HIS A 167 -6.41 -42.31 22.01
C HIS A 167 -7.70 -41.93 21.28
N TRP A 168 -7.90 -42.43 20.05
CA TRP A 168 -9.17 -42.24 19.35
C TRP A 168 -10.33 -42.91 20.09
N HIS A 169 -10.17 -44.17 20.50
CA HIS A 169 -11.18 -44.89 21.27
C HIS A 169 -11.51 -44.22 22.60
N GLU A 170 -10.50 -43.67 23.29
CA GLU A 170 -10.71 -42.89 24.50
C GLU A 170 -11.60 -41.67 24.23
N LEU A 171 -11.28 -40.88 23.19
CA LEU A 171 -12.03 -39.69 22.81
C LEU A 171 -13.49 -39.96 22.45
N VAL A 172 -13.80 -41.12 21.85
CA VAL A 172 -15.19 -41.47 21.50
C VAL A 172 -15.92 -42.26 22.59
N SER A 173 -15.22 -42.76 23.61
CA SER A 173 -15.83 -43.60 24.65
C SER A 173 -16.62 -42.84 25.74
N TYR A 174 -16.57 -41.50 25.74
CA TYR A 174 -17.22 -40.68 26.76
C TYR A 174 -18.75 -40.90 26.80
N ARG A 175 -19.24 -41.28 27.99
CA ARG A 175 -20.69 -41.25 28.29
C ARG A 175 -21.20 -39.83 28.47
N THR A 176 -20.40 -38.99 29.14
CA THR A 176 -20.66 -37.55 29.38
C THR A 176 -19.37 -36.78 29.06
N PRO A 177 -19.17 -36.35 27.80
CA PRO A 177 -17.93 -35.72 27.37
C PRO A 177 -17.75 -34.32 27.96
N PRO A 178 -16.50 -33.88 28.24
CA PRO A 178 -16.19 -32.49 28.54
C PRO A 178 -16.63 -31.53 27.42
N GLU A 179 -17.03 -30.30 27.78
CA GLU A 179 -17.53 -29.30 26.82
C GLU A 179 -16.56 -29.05 25.65
N ILE A 180 -15.25 -28.99 25.93
CA ILE A 180 -14.23 -28.76 24.91
C ILE A 180 -14.11 -29.92 23.90
N VAL A 181 -14.28 -31.16 24.36
CA VAL A 181 -14.25 -32.36 23.51
C VAL A 181 -15.42 -32.33 22.53
N VAL A 182 -16.63 -32.03 23.04
CA VAL A 182 -17.83 -31.90 22.20
C VAL A 182 -17.64 -30.83 21.15
N ARG A 183 -17.10 -29.66 21.53
CA ARG A 183 -16.89 -28.54 20.60
C ARG A 183 -15.92 -28.89 19.48
N VAL A 184 -14.75 -29.45 19.79
CA VAL A 184 -13.76 -29.83 18.78
C VAL A 184 -14.34 -30.91 17.86
N MET A 185 -14.97 -31.95 18.40
CA MET A 185 -15.55 -33.03 17.59
C MET A 185 -16.71 -32.54 16.72
N ALA A 186 -17.57 -31.66 17.23
CA ALA A 186 -18.63 -31.07 16.44
C ALA A 186 -18.09 -30.14 15.34
N ALA A 187 -16.98 -29.44 15.58
CA ALA A 187 -16.30 -28.66 14.55
C ALA A 187 -15.68 -29.56 13.46
N VAL A 188 -15.03 -30.66 13.85
CA VAL A 188 -14.50 -31.67 12.90
C VAL A 188 -15.62 -32.21 12.00
N VAL A 189 -16.73 -32.64 12.59
CA VAL A 189 -17.88 -33.19 11.87
C VAL A 189 -18.52 -32.14 10.95
N LEU A 190 -18.57 -30.87 11.37
CA LEU A 190 -19.04 -29.78 10.53
C LEU A 190 -18.12 -29.52 9.33
N VAL A 191 -16.80 -29.57 9.53
CA VAL A 191 -15.81 -29.47 8.44
C VAL A 191 -15.90 -30.67 7.50
N LEU A 192 -16.28 -31.86 7.96
CA LEU A 192 -16.61 -33.00 7.09
C LEU A 192 -17.94 -32.83 6.32
N GLY A 193 -18.67 -31.73 6.56
CA GLY A 193 -19.91 -31.40 5.89
C GLY A 193 -21.18 -31.89 6.57
N GLU A 194 -21.07 -32.52 7.74
CA GLU A 194 -22.19 -33.05 8.50
C GLU A 194 -22.67 -32.03 9.55
N ARG A 195 -23.88 -31.49 9.38
CA ARG A 195 -24.44 -30.47 10.30
C ARG A 195 -25.10 -31.09 11.54
N ARG A 196 -24.35 -31.89 12.29
CA ARG A 196 -24.76 -32.49 13.57
C ARG A 196 -24.18 -31.71 14.74
N ARG A 197 -24.92 -31.61 15.85
CA ARG A 197 -24.57 -30.68 16.94
C ARG A 197 -24.50 -31.34 18.31
N THR A 198 -25.36 -32.32 18.55
CA THR A 198 -25.39 -32.99 19.85
C THR A 198 -24.40 -34.15 19.87
N TRP A 199 -23.86 -34.48 21.05
CA TRP A 199 -22.96 -35.63 21.20
C TRP A 199 -23.58 -36.91 20.63
N ALA A 200 -24.86 -37.15 20.91
CA ALA A 200 -25.60 -38.31 20.40
C ALA A 200 -25.69 -38.35 18.86
N GLU A 201 -25.78 -37.19 18.20
CA GLU A 201 -25.84 -37.09 16.75
C GLU A 201 -24.48 -37.24 16.06
N ILE A 202 -23.39 -36.76 16.68
CA ILE A 202 -22.05 -36.84 16.09
C ILE A 202 -21.42 -38.23 16.28
N MET A 203 -21.79 -38.93 17.35
CA MET A 203 -21.23 -40.25 17.70
C MET A 203 -21.31 -41.29 16.57
N PRO A 204 -22.43 -41.50 15.88
CA PRO A 204 -22.50 -42.43 14.75
C PRO A 204 -21.53 -42.12 13.62
N ILE A 205 -21.14 -40.85 13.45
CA ILE A 205 -20.18 -40.40 12.42
C ILE A 205 -18.76 -40.73 12.88
N LEU A 206 -18.44 -40.44 14.15
CA LEU A 206 -17.14 -40.73 14.76
C LEU A 206 -16.86 -42.24 14.90
N HIS A 207 -17.90 -43.07 14.94
CA HIS A 207 -17.78 -44.53 14.96
C HIS A 207 -17.74 -45.18 13.58
N ARG A 208 -17.83 -44.41 12.48
CA ARG A 208 -17.72 -44.98 11.13
C ARG A 208 -16.33 -45.62 10.96
N PRO A 209 -16.25 -46.85 10.40
CA PRO A 209 -14.95 -47.46 10.11
C PRO A 209 -14.18 -46.58 9.11
N GLY A 210 -12.88 -46.39 9.35
CA GLY A 210 -12.02 -45.57 8.49
C GLY A 210 -12.12 -44.06 8.71
N ILE A 211 -12.80 -43.58 9.77
CA ILE A 211 -12.89 -42.14 10.07
C ILE A 211 -11.52 -41.45 10.21
N THR A 212 -10.54 -42.11 10.83
CA THR A 212 -9.19 -41.56 10.98
C THR A 212 -8.46 -41.44 9.65
N GLU A 213 -8.67 -42.42 8.75
CA GLU A 213 -8.17 -42.38 7.38
C GLU A 213 -8.87 -41.31 6.54
N LEU A 214 -10.19 -41.11 6.74
CA LEU A 214 -10.93 -40.02 6.13
C LEU A 214 -10.38 -38.66 6.57
N LEU A 215 -10.18 -38.43 7.87
CA LEU A 215 -9.61 -37.18 8.36
C LEU A 215 -8.21 -36.93 7.78
N ALA A 216 -7.42 -38.00 7.62
CA ALA A 216 -6.10 -37.95 7.02
C ALA A 216 -6.08 -37.83 5.48
N THR A 217 -7.20 -38.04 4.80
CA THR A 217 -7.29 -37.95 3.33
C THR A 217 -8.15 -36.78 2.87
N PHE A 218 -8.95 -36.21 3.79
CA PHE A 218 -9.87 -35.11 3.54
C PHE A 218 -9.22 -33.94 2.81
N ASP A 219 -10.00 -33.38 1.90
CA ASP A 219 -9.65 -32.18 1.14
C ASP A 219 -10.74 -31.13 1.35
N SER A 220 -10.30 -29.90 1.64
CA SER A 220 -11.18 -28.76 1.89
C SER A 220 -11.67 -28.07 0.61
N SER A 221 -11.26 -28.53 -0.57
CA SER A 221 -11.68 -27.97 -1.87
C SER A 221 -13.19 -27.90 -2.05
N ASP A 222 -13.93 -28.86 -1.49
CA ASP A 222 -15.39 -28.97 -1.61
C ASP A 222 -16.16 -28.22 -0.51
N LEU A 223 -15.48 -27.58 0.45
CA LEU A 223 -16.14 -26.88 1.54
C LEU A 223 -16.71 -25.54 1.09
N THR A 224 -18.00 -25.33 1.39
CA THR A 224 -18.71 -24.11 1.02
C THR A 224 -18.39 -22.95 1.96
N GLN A 225 -18.49 -21.71 1.46
CA GLN A 225 -18.34 -20.51 2.27
C GLN A 225 -19.29 -20.48 3.48
N ALA A 226 -20.51 -20.98 3.31
CA ALA A 226 -21.49 -21.05 4.39
C ALA A 226 -21.02 -21.97 5.53
N GLN A 227 -20.36 -23.08 5.22
CA GLN A 227 -19.79 -23.98 6.23
C GLN A 227 -18.61 -23.33 6.95
N ARG A 228 -17.74 -22.64 6.22
CA ARG A 228 -16.63 -21.87 6.80
C ARG A 228 -17.13 -20.84 7.81
N GLU A 229 -18.07 -19.99 7.40
CA GLU A 229 -18.65 -18.96 8.28
C GLU A 229 -19.31 -19.60 9.50
N GLU A 230 -20.00 -20.73 9.31
CA GLU A 230 -20.62 -21.51 10.38
C GLU A 230 -19.58 -22.04 11.38
N VAL A 231 -18.41 -22.51 10.91
CA VAL A 231 -17.30 -22.95 11.77
C VAL A 231 -16.68 -21.77 12.52
N LEU A 232 -16.43 -20.65 11.82
CA LEU A 232 -15.82 -19.45 12.39
C LEU A 232 -16.69 -18.87 13.51
N GLN A 233 -17.95 -18.59 13.23
CA GLN A 233 -18.85 -17.96 14.20
C GLN A 233 -19.12 -18.85 15.42
N ARG A 234 -19.26 -20.16 15.22
CA ARG A 234 -19.70 -21.07 16.30
C ARG A 234 -18.59 -21.64 17.14
N TYR A 235 -17.38 -21.74 16.60
CA TYR A 235 -16.27 -22.38 17.28
C TYR A 235 -15.09 -21.40 17.39
N ILE A 236 -14.47 -21.00 16.28
CA ILE A 236 -13.22 -20.21 16.29
C ILE A 236 -13.36 -18.87 17.00
N ASN A 237 -14.44 -18.13 16.76
CA ASN A 237 -14.68 -16.82 17.38
C ASN A 237 -15.22 -16.91 18.81
N THR A 238 -15.37 -18.12 19.36
CA THR A 238 -15.89 -18.32 20.72
C THR A 238 -14.73 -18.29 21.74
N PRO A 239 -14.82 -17.49 22.82
CA PRO A 239 -13.72 -17.30 23.78
C PRO A 239 -13.31 -18.59 24.54
N LYS A 240 -14.16 -19.62 24.55
CA LYS A 240 -13.88 -20.91 25.18
C LYS A 240 -13.14 -21.90 24.27
N PHE A 241 -13.06 -21.61 22.97
CA PHE A 241 -12.43 -22.49 21.98
C PHE A 241 -11.00 -22.01 21.74
N THR A 242 -10.11 -22.30 22.68
CA THR A 242 -8.71 -21.85 22.63
C THR A 242 -7.77 -23.04 22.59
N TYR A 243 -6.64 -22.88 21.91
CA TYR A 243 -5.59 -23.89 21.83
C TYR A 243 -5.18 -24.42 23.23
N GLU A 244 -4.95 -23.52 24.19
CA GLU A 244 -4.57 -23.89 25.56
C GLU A 244 -5.67 -24.70 26.28
N GLY A 245 -6.94 -24.39 26.04
CA GLY A 245 -8.07 -25.13 26.59
C GLY A 245 -8.18 -26.55 26.02
N VAL A 246 -7.93 -26.69 24.71
CA VAL A 246 -7.91 -27.98 24.03
C VAL A 246 -6.72 -28.83 24.46
N MET A 247 -5.54 -28.23 24.58
CA MET A 247 -4.30 -28.89 24.95
C MET A 247 -4.38 -29.55 26.33
N LYS A 248 -5.10 -28.94 27.28
CA LYS A 248 -5.36 -29.52 28.60
C LYS A 248 -6.26 -30.76 28.56
N GLY A 249 -7.05 -30.93 27.50
CA GLY A 249 -7.95 -32.08 27.33
C GLY A 249 -7.21 -33.32 26.87
N SER A 250 -6.49 -33.25 25.75
CA SER A 250 -5.69 -34.35 25.22
C SER A 250 -4.80 -33.87 24.07
N ILE A 251 -3.66 -34.53 23.88
CA ILE A 251 -2.79 -34.33 22.71
C ILE A 251 -3.54 -34.69 21.42
N ALA A 252 -4.27 -35.81 21.40
CA ALA A 252 -5.04 -36.23 20.22
C ALA A 252 -6.15 -35.21 19.88
N LEU A 253 -6.80 -34.63 20.90
CA LEU A 253 -7.79 -33.57 20.70
C LEU A 253 -7.15 -32.29 20.13
N THR A 254 -5.91 -32.02 20.50
CA THR A 254 -5.13 -30.87 20.00
C THR A 254 -4.86 -31.01 18.51
N GLU A 255 -4.44 -32.18 18.04
CA GLU A 255 -4.24 -32.41 16.60
C GLU A 255 -5.54 -32.28 15.79
N LEU A 256 -6.68 -32.71 16.35
CA LEU A 256 -7.99 -32.51 15.72
C LEU A 256 -8.41 -31.04 15.69
N TYR A 257 -8.09 -30.27 16.72
CA TYR A 257 -8.29 -28.81 16.70
C TYR A 257 -7.43 -28.14 15.64
N ARG A 258 -6.14 -28.50 15.56
CA ARG A 258 -5.23 -27.99 14.52
C ARG A 258 -5.78 -28.30 13.12
N TRP A 259 -6.34 -29.48 12.95
CA TRP A 259 -6.96 -29.92 11.69
C TRP A 259 -8.13 -29.05 11.27
N VAL A 260 -9.03 -28.73 12.20
CA VAL A 260 -10.14 -27.81 11.92
C VAL A 260 -9.61 -26.42 11.53
N VAL A 261 -8.66 -25.88 12.29
CA VAL A 261 -8.09 -24.54 12.04
C VAL A 261 -7.40 -24.48 10.68
N ALA A 262 -6.60 -25.49 10.33
CA ALA A 262 -5.85 -25.54 9.07
C ALA A 262 -6.79 -25.60 7.85
N HIS A 263 -7.85 -26.43 7.88
CA HIS A 263 -8.82 -26.47 6.79
C HIS A 263 -9.62 -25.17 6.67
N VAL A 264 -9.99 -24.52 7.78
CA VAL A 264 -10.68 -23.21 7.74
C VAL A 264 -9.76 -22.13 7.17
N LEU A 265 -8.47 -22.13 7.54
CA LEU A 265 -7.49 -21.21 6.97
C LEU A 265 -7.37 -21.41 5.46
N MET A 266 -7.21 -22.65 4.99
CA MET A 266 -7.07 -22.94 3.56
C MET A 266 -8.28 -22.43 2.76
N ILE A 267 -9.51 -22.59 3.28
CA ILE A 267 -10.71 -22.04 2.63
C ILE A 267 -10.66 -20.52 2.57
N ASN A 268 -10.29 -19.86 3.68
CA ASN A 268 -10.19 -18.40 3.73
C ASN A 268 -9.19 -17.84 2.71
N VAL A 269 -7.98 -18.40 2.68
CA VAL A 269 -6.95 -17.91 1.77
C VAL A 269 -7.32 -18.23 0.32
N ASN A 270 -7.92 -19.39 0.03
CA ASN A 270 -8.38 -19.70 -1.33
C ASN A 270 -9.52 -18.78 -1.80
N GLU A 271 -10.42 -18.36 -0.90
CA GLU A 271 -11.43 -17.35 -1.22
C GLU A 271 -10.78 -16.00 -1.55
N HIS A 272 -9.85 -15.54 -0.72
CA HIS A 272 -9.14 -14.28 -0.94
C HIS A 272 -8.36 -14.34 -2.26
N ARG A 273 -7.70 -15.47 -2.58
CA ARG A 273 -7.08 -15.72 -3.89
C ARG A 273 -8.08 -15.63 -5.03
N ASN A 274 -9.24 -16.26 -4.92
CA ASN A 274 -10.28 -16.22 -5.95
C ASN A 274 -10.85 -14.81 -6.15
N GLN A 275 -11.09 -14.07 -5.07
CA GLN A 275 -11.49 -12.67 -5.13
C GLN A 275 -10.43 -11.83 -5.84
N MET A 276 -9.16 -12.05 -5.50
CA MET A 276 -8.05 -11.31 -6.10
C MET A 276 -7.89 -11.60 -7.58
N SER A 277 -7.99 -12.87 -8.00
CA SER A 277 -7.99 -13.25 -9.42
C SER A 277 -9.11 -12.57 -10.19
N ARG A 278 -10.32 -12.50 -9.65
CA ARG A 278 -11.47 -11.83 -10.28
C ARG A 278 -11.32 -10.31 -10.41
N ILE A 279 -10.68 -9.66 -9.43
CA ILE A 279 -10.37 -8.23 -9.48
C ILE A 279 -9.26 -7.99 -10.51
N ASN A 280 -8.23 -8.83 -10.51
CA ASN A 280 -7.09 -8.75 -11.42
C ASN A 280 -7.47 -8.95 -12.89
N GLU A 281 -8.36 -9.90 -13.19
CA GLU A 281 -8.88 -10.14 -14.56
C GLU A 281 -9.65 -8.95 -15.14
N ARG A 282 -10.25 -8.10 -14.28
CA ARG A 282 -10.94 -6.88 -14.72
C ARG A 282 -9.98 -5.73 -15.04
N CYS A 283 -8.75 -5.78 -14.55
CA CYS A 283 -7.70 -4.78 -14.81
C CYS A 283 -6.69 -5.37 -15.82
N SER A 284 -6.97 -5.20 -17.11
CA SER A 284 -6.18 -5.80 -18.20
C SER A 284 -5.01 -4.96 -18.69
N SER A 285 -4.82 -3.74 -18.20
CA SER A 285 -3.69 -2.88 -18.58
C SER A 285 -2.37 -3.46 -18.04
N ASP A 286 -1.36 -3.57 -18.90
CA ASP A 286 -0.02 -4.00 -18.49
C ASP A 286 0.64 -2.89 -17.64
N PRO A 287 1.08 -3.16 -16.41
CA PRO A 287 1.78 -2.17 -15.59
C PRO A 287 3.01 -1.57 -16.30
N GLU A 288 3.71 -2.34 -17.13
CA GLU A 288 4.90 -1.86 -17.84
C GLU A 288 4.53 -0.80 -18.91
N GLU A 289 3.43 -0.99 -19.62
CA GLU A 289 2.93 -0.02 -20.61
C GLU A 289 2.51 1.30 -19.94
N LEU A 290 1.85 1.22 -18.78
CA LEU A 290 1.47 2.38 -17.99
C LEU A 290 2.69 3.15 -17.48
N GLU A 291 3.72 2.45 -17.01
CA GLU A 291 4.98 3.04 -16.56
C GLU A 291 5.72 3.75 -17.71
N GLN A 292 5.78 3.13 -18.90
CA GLN A 292 6.37 3.75 -20.08
C GLN A 292 5.64 5.04 -20.48
N LYS A 293 4.30 5.00 -20.46
CA LYS A 293 3.47 6.17 -20.74
C LYS A 293 3.71 7.28 -19.72
N LEU A 294 3.77 6.94 -18.43
CA LEU A 294 4.06 7.88 -17.36
C LEU A 294 5.41 8.56 -17.59
N GLN A 295 6.46 7.79 -17.92
CA GLN A 295 7.77 8.35 -18.24
C GLN A 295 7.73 9.32 -19.43
N GLU A 296 6.97 9.02 -20.49
CA GLU A 296 6.86 9.93 -21.63
C GLU A 296 6.09 11.20 -21.29
N ASP A 297 5.01 11.10 -20.51
CA ASP A 297 4.27 12.27 -20.00
C ASP A 297 5.20 13.16 -19.17
N PHE A 298 6.08 12.58 -18.36
CA PHE A 298 7.10 13.32 -17.61
C PHE A 298 8.13 14.02 -18.48
N ARG A 299 8.67 13.35 -19.51
CA ARG A 299 9.57 13.99 -20.48
C ARG A 299 8.87 15.15 -21.19
N LYS A 300 7.59 14.99 -21.51
CA LYS A 300 6.79 16.05 -22.12
C LYS A 300 6.56 17.23 -21.18
N ILE A 301 6.23 16.98 -19.92
CA ILE A 301 6.09 18.02 -18.88
C ILE A 301 7.40 18.81 -18.76
N ALA A 302 8.54 18.15 -18.71
CA ALA A 302 9.85 18.81 -18.64
C ALA A 302 10.12 19.71 -19.87
N ARG A 303 9.86 19.21 -21.08
CA ARG A 303 9.99 19.99 -22.33
C ARG A 303 9.11 21.23 -22.33
N LEU A 304 7.82 21.06 -22.04
CA LEU A 304 6.85 22.16 -21.99
C LEU A 304 7.26 23.22 -20.95
N ASN A 305 7.82 22.81 -19.81
CA ASN A 305 8.31 23.74 -18.80
C ASN A 305 9.47 24.59 -19.30
N ILE A 306 10.44 23.98 -19.98
CA ILE A 306 11.59 24.69 -20.59
C ILE A 306 11.10 25.70 -21.62
N GLU A 307 10.18 25.30 -22.51
CA GLU A 307 9.61 26.17 -23.54
C GLU A 307 8.84 27.35 -22.92
N MET A 308 7.98 27.09 -21.94
CA MET A 308 7.25 28.13 -21.23
C MET A 308 8.18 29.13 -20.54
N ASN A 309 9.26 28.66 -19.90
CA ASN A 309 10.25 29.54 -19.27
C ASN A 309 11.00 30.40 -20.30
N ALA A 310 11.34 29.84 -21.46
CA ALA A 310 11.96 30.60 -22.54
C ALA A 310 11.03 31.71 -23.06
N LEU A 311 9.74 31.41 -23.26
CA LEU A 311 8.74 32.41 -23.66
C LEU A 311 8.53 33.49 -22.59
N TRP A 312 8.53 33.12 -21.31
CA TRP A 312 8.47 34.09 -20.21
C TRP A 312 9.66 35.06 -20.22
N ASN A 313 10.87 34.54 -20.45
CA ASN A 313 12.07 35.37 -20.57
C ASN A 313 11.98 36.31 -21.78
N ARG A 314 11.52 35.79 -22.92
CA ARG A 314 11.32 36.60 -24.13
C ARG A 314 10.29 37.71 -23.91
N LEU A 315 9.16 37.40 -23.27
CA LEU A 315 8.14 38.39 -22.91
C LEU A 315 8.74 39.51 -22.05
N TYR A 316 9.52 39.14 -21.03
CA TYR A 316 10.19 40.12 -20.17
C TYR A 316 11.14 41.03 -20.96
N GLU A 317 11.93 40.47 -21.88
CA GLU A 317 12.84 41.26 -22.72
C GLU A 317 12.11 42.23 -23.65
N VAL A 318 11.04 41.78 -24.33
CA VAL A 318 10.26 42.61 -25.26
C VAL A 318 9.60 43.77 -24.52
N GLU A 319 8.96 43.48 -23.39
CA GLU A 319 8.27 44.49 -22.58
C GLU A 319 9.24 45.49 -21.93
N SER A 320 10.43 45.02 -21.50
CA SER A 320 11.48 45.88 -20.96
C SER A 320 12.06 46.81 -22.03
N LYS A 321 12.32 46.31 -23.24
CA LYS A 321 12.79 47.11 -24.39
C LYS A 321 11.75 48.17 -24.78
N ALA A 322 10.46 47.81 -24.81
CA ALA A 322 9.39 48.74 -25.10
C ALA A 322 9.26 49.86 -24.05
N ALA A 323 9.35 49.50 -22.76
CA ALA A 323 9.34 50.47 -21.67
C ALA A 323 10.52 51.45 -21.73
N SER A 324 11.72 50.95 -22.08
CA SER A 324 12.92 51.77 -22.27
C SER A 324 12.80 52.74 -23.45
N ASN A 325 12.29 52.26 -24.60
CA ASN A 325 12.10 53.08 -25.80
C ASN A 325 11.02 54.17 -25.61
N PHE A 326 9.98 53.87 -24.83
CA PHE A 326 8.96 54.84 -24.44
C PHE A 326 9.53 55.97 -23.55
N CYS A 327 10.43 55.63 -22.62
CA CYS A 327 11.12 56.62 -21.80
C CYS A 327 12.12 57.48 -22.60
N ALA A 328 12.80 56.90 -23.59
CA ALA A 328 13.73 57.63 -24.45
C ALA A 328 13.04 58.62 -25.40
N SER A 329 11.84 58.29 -25.92
CA SER A 329 11.08 59.15 -26.83
C SER A 329 10.48 60.39 -26.15
N ASN A 330 10.31 60.39 -24.83
CA ASN A 330 9.77 61.53 -24.09
C ASN A 330 10.85 62.56 -23.67
N ASN A 331 12.13 62.30 -23.94
CA ASN A 331 13.25 63.19 -23.57
C ASN A 331 13.74 64.08 -24.72
N THR A 332 13.10 64.08 -25.90
CA THR A 332 13.54 64.83 -27.09
C THR A 332 12.78 66.15 -27.35
N THR A 333 12.08 66.70 -26.37
CA THR A 333 11.60 68.09 -26.43
C THR A 333 12.22 68.94 -25.32
N PRO A 334 13.10 69.92 -25.63
CA PRO A 334 13.50 70.92 -24.66
C PRO A 334 12.39 71.97 -24.60
N ARG A 335 11.49 71.85 -23.62
CA ARG A 335 10.65 72.98 -23.23
C ARG A 335 10.39 72.99 -21.74
N GLU A 336 10.81 74.10 -21.16
CA GLU A 336 10.64 74.52 -19.78
C GLU A 336 9.24 74.20 -19.25
N ASN A 337 9.17 73.59 -18.07
CA ASN A 337 8.30 74.04 -16.99
C ASN A 337 8.56 73.23 -15.71
N GLN A 338 9.26 73.88 -14.77
CA GLN A 338 9.36 73.48 -13.37
C GLN A 338 8.01 73.73 -12.68
N SER A 339 7.00 72.91 -12.88
CA SER A 339 5.77 72.94 -12.05
C SER A 339 4.78 71.83 -12.40
N ALA A 340 5.18 70.56 -12.28
CA ALA A 340 4.25 69.42 -12.22
C ALA A 340 4.92 68.12 -11.74
N ARG A 341 5.82 68.17 -10.76
CA ARG A 341 6.33 66.95 -10.10
C ARG A 341 5.36 66.49 -9.02
N GLN A 342 4.15 66.08 -9.40
CA GLN A 342 3.22 65.36 -8.51
C GLN A 342 1.97 64.95 -9.30
N ARG A 343 2.05 63.80 -9.98
CA ARG A 343 0.96 62.85 -10.31
C ARG A 343 1.29 62.08 -11.60
N CYS A 344 2.27 61.18 -11.52
CA CYS A 344 2.24 59.93 -12.27
C CYS A 344 2.54 58.83 -11.28
N SER A 345 1.48 58.29 -10.68
CA SER A 345 1.55 57.07 -9.90
C SER A 345 1.85 55.93 -10.88
N HIS A 346 3.14 55.64 -11.07
CA HIS A 346 3.57 54.39 -11.67
C HIS A 346 2.93 53.25 -10.86
N LYS A 347 1.95 52.56 -11.45
CA LYS A 347 1.60 51.21 -11.00
C LYS A 347 2.86 50.37 -11.17
N GLY A 348 3.32 49.80 -10.07
CA GLY A 348 4.66 49.24 -9.91
C GLY A 348 5.06 48.31 -11.06
N LEU A 349 6.21 48.63 -11.65
CA LEU A 349 7.04 47.66 -12.32
C LEU A 349 7.37 46.56 -11.30
N PHE A 350 7.11 45.32 -11.72
CA PHE A 350 7.40 44.09 -11.01
C PHE A 350 8.71 44.14 -10.22
N GLU A 351 8.62 44.12 -8.89
CA GLU A 351 9.77 43.82 -8.04
C GLU A 351 10.21 42.38 -8.29
N ARG A 352 11.51 42.17 -8.54
CA ARG A 352 12.13 40.84 -8.45
C ARG A 352 12.14 40.42 -6.98
N PRO A 353 11.53 39.29 -6.59
CA PRO A 353 11.81 38.73 -5.27
C PRO A 353 13.25 38.22 -5.26
N LEU A 354 14.03 38.65 -4.27
CA LEU A 354 15.38 38.16 -4.01
C LEU A 354 15.33 36.67 -3.63
N PHE A 355 15.99 35.85 -4.45
CA PHE A 355 16.02 34.39 -4.43
C PHE A 355 16.69 33.76 -3.18
N ALA A 356 17.19 34.55 -2.23
CA ALA A 356 18.13 34.07 -1.21
C ALA A 356 17.51 33.72 0.17
N GLU A 357 16.24 34.05 0.45
CA GLU A 357 15.69 33.90 1.82
C GLU A 357 14.73 32.72 2.02
N LEU A 358 14.39 31.95 0.99
CA LEU A 358 13.46 30.82 1.08
C LEU A 358 14.13 29.45 1.31
N ILE A 359 15.42 29.42 1.68
CA ILE A 359 16.02 28.24 2.33
C ILE A 359 15.90 28.41 3.85
N LYS A 360 14.67 28.31 4.36
CA LYS A 360 14.42 27.97 5.76
C LYS A 360 13.19 27.07 5.87
N MET A 361 13.49 25.78 5.98
CA MET A 361 12.91 24.89 6.98
C MET A 361 11.44 24.48 6.79
N ILE A 362 11.22 23.42 5.99
CA ILE A 362 10.03 22.57 6.16
C ILE A 362 10.44 21.38 7.03
N SER A 363 10.53 21.63 8.34
CA SER A 363 10.32 20.61 9.36
C SER A 363 8.90 20.80 9.86
N GLY A 364 8.01 19.88 9.52
CA GLY A 364 6.60 19.98 9.87
C GLY A 364 5.80 18.77 9.41
N SER A 365 5.70 17.78 10.29
CA SER A 365 4.72 16.68 10.37
C SER A 365 3.60 16.66 9.32
N TRP A 366 3.61 15.65 8.44
CA TRP A 366 2.50 15.35 7.54
C TRP A 366 1.40 14.59 8.28
N HIS A 367 0.17 15.09 8.22
CA HIS A 367 -1.04 14.43 8.73
C HIS A 367 -1.79 13.79 7.56
N TYR A 368 -1.91 12.46 7.58
CA TYR A 368 -2.77 11.72 6.67
C TYR A 368 -4.23 11.92 7.10
N LYS A 369 -5.06 12.56 6.28
CA LYS A 369 -6.49 12.72 6.56
C LYS A 369 -7.27 11.60 5.88
N ILE A 370 -7.66 10.61 6.68
CA ILE A 370 -8.58 9.53 6.31
C ILE A 370 -9.90 10.14 5.83
N LYS A 371 -10.44 9.64 4.71
CA LYS A 371 -11.80 9.99 4.23
C LYS A 371 -12.80 9.68 5.35
N PRO A 372 -13.77 10.56 5.64
CA PRO A 372 -14.83 10.22 6.57
C PRO A 372 -15.71 9.13 5.95
N GLU A 373 -15.82 7.99 6.61
CA GLU A 373 -16.91 7.05 6.43
C GLU A 373 -18.23 7.82 6.61
N ARG A 374 -19.13 7.72 5.63
CA ARG A 374 -20.47 8.28 5.76
C ARG A 374 -21.32 7.33 6.64
N PRO A 375 -22.25 7.89 7.42
CA PRO A 375 -23.03 7.16 8.42
C PRO A 375 -23.99 6.13 7.84
#